data_AF-A0A553SIN8-F1
#
_entry.id   AF-A0A553SIN8-F1
#
_cell.length_a   1.000
_cell.length_b   1.000
_cell.length_c   1.000
_cell.angle_alpha   90.00
_cell.angle_beta   90.00
_cell.angle_gamma   90.00
#
_symmetry.space_group_name_H-M   'P 1'
#
loop_
_entity.id
_entity.type
_entity.pdbx_description
1 polymer ?
#
loop_
_entity_poly.entity_id
_entity_poly.type
_entity_poly.pdbx_seq_one_letter_code
_entity_poly.pdbx_strand_id
1 'polypeptide(L)'
;MEKVYMDSDLIGKSFICSLLSAITLSLVYSFISSEFSFLMLGIFSFIFFLFYLFIATPLQIKLNQKPKSFSLVYLFTYSVASAVVTALYMLYGQANPFTSAAFYILVGTSTVIFWVYDSVLLQKKEES
;
A
#
# COMPACT_ATOMS: atom_id res chain seq x y z
N MET A 1 11.76 29.88 1.44
CA MET A 1 10.94 28.89 0.72
C MET A 1 11.88 27.80 0.23
N GLU A 2 12.03 26.75 1.02
CA GLU A 2 12.84 25.58 0.67
C GLU A 2 12.16 24.94 -0.54
N LYS A 3 12.78 25.04 -1.73
CA LYS A 3 12.33 24.27 -2.89
C LYS A 3 12.55 22.82 -2.52
N VAL A 4 11.49 22.16 -2.07
CA VAL A 4 11.39 20.71 -2.01
C VAL A 4 11.60 20.26 -3.45
N TYR A 5 12.84 19.95 -3.82
CA TYR A 5 13.12 19.18 -5.03
C TYR A 5 12.45 17.83 -4.77
N MET A 6 11.22 17.72 -5.23
CA MET A 6 10.49 16.46 -5.26
C MET A 6 11.28 15.59 -6.22
N ASP A 7 12.18 14.77 -5.67
CA ASP A 7 13.06 13.90 -6.43
C ASP A 7 12.17 13.03 -7.32
N SER A 8 12.22 13.26 -8.62
CA SER A 8 11.37 12.56 -9.60
C SER A 8 11.58 11.05 -9.54
N ASP A 9 12.76 10.62 -9.07
CA ASP A 9 13.10 9.24 -8.76
C ASP A 9 12.25 8.69 -7.59
N LEU A 10 12.03 9.49 -6.54
CA LEU A 10 11.21 9.11 -5.38
C LEU A 10 9.73 8.95 -5.76
N ILE A 11 9.21 9.86 -6.59
CA ILE A 11 7.83 9.80 -7.09
C ILE A 11 7.64 8.56 -7.96
N GLY A 12 8.58 8.30 -8.89
CA GLY A 12 8.56 7.13 -9.75
C GLY A 12 8.61 5.82 -8.95
N LYS A 13 9.49 5.74 -7.95
CA LYS A 13 9.59 4.56 -7.06
C LYS A 13 8.33 4.37 -6.22
N SER A 14 7.74 5.45 -5.68
CA SER A 14 6.48 5.39 -4.93
C SER A 14 5.34 4.87 -5.81
N PHE A 15 5.27 5.33 -7.06
CA PHE A 15 4.27 4.89 -8.02
C PHE A 15 4.42 3.40 -8.34
N ILE A 16 5.64 2.94 -8.62
CA ILE A 16 5.95 1.53 -8.86
C ILE A 16 5.62 0.68 -7.62
N CYS A 17 5.94 1.18 -6.42
CA CYS A 17 5.62 0.53 -5.15
C CYS A 17 4.11 0.35 -4.98
N SER A 18 3.32 1.39 -5.24
CA SER A 18 1.86 1.34 -5.18
C SER A 18 1.27 0.38 -6.21
N LEU A 19 1.84 0.32 -7.42
CA LEU A 19 1.41 -0.60 -8.48
C LEU A 19 1.67 -2.06 -8.08
N LEU A 20 2.89 -2.38 -7.66
CA LEU A 20 3.26 -3.72 -7.20
C LEU A 20 2.42 -4.15 -5.99
N SER A 21 2.23 -3.26 -5.02
CA SER A 21 1.44 -3.55 -3.82
C SER A 21 -0.03 -3.83 -4.16
N ALA A 22 -0.61 -3.11 -5.13
CA ALA A 22 -1.98 -3.33 -5.59
C ALA A 22 -2.13 -4.69 -6.30
N ILE A 23 -1.17 -5.06 -7.16
CA ILE A 23 -1.16 -6.36 -7.86
C ILE A 23 -1.04 -7.50 -6.84
N THR A 24 -0.09 -7.40 -5.90
CA THR A 24 0.12 -8.43 -4.88
C THR A 24 -1.11 -8.58 -3.98
N LEU A 25 -1.73 -7.48 -3.54
CA LEU A 25 -2.94 -7.56 -2.72
C LEU A 25 -4.11 -8.19 -3.50
N SER A 26 -4.26 -7.87 -4.78
CA SER A 26 -5.31 -8.46 -5.63
C SER A 26 -5.10 -9.96 -5.81
N LEU A 27 -3.86 -10.42 -5.97
CA LEU A 27 -3.51 -11.84 -5.99
C LEU A 27 -3.87 -12.53 -4.67
N VAL A 28 -3.51 -11.92 -3.54
CA VAL A 28 -3.86 -12.45 -2.20
C VAL A 28 -5.38 -12.55 -2.04
N TYR A 29 -6.12 -11.53 -2.46
CA TYR A 29 -7.58 -11.54 -2.41
C TYR A 29 -8.17 -12.68 -3.25
N SER A 30 -7.74 -12.83 -4.50
CA SER A 30 -8.18 -13.93 -5.38
C SER A 30 -7.85 -15.31 -4.83
N PHE A 31 -6.72 -15.45 -4.11
CA PHE A 31 -6.34 -16.71 -3.50
C PHE A 31 -7.24 -17.05 -2.29
N ILE A 32 -7.59 -16.04 -1.48
CA ILE A 32 -8.50 -16.19 -0.34
C ILE A 32 -9.93 -16.51 -0.81
N SER A 33 -10.40 -15.85 -1.87
CA SER A 33 -11.76 -16.05 -2.38
C SER A 33 -11.93 -17.33 -3.20
N SER A 34 -10.84 -18.04 -3.55
CA SER A 34 -10.84 -19.20 -4.46
C SER A 34 -11.46 -18.92 -5.85
N GLU A 35 -11.72 -17.65 -6.16
CA GLU A 35 -12.35 -17.16 -7.39
C GLU A 35 -11.25 -16.46 -8.21
N PHE A 36 -10.58 -17.23 -9.07
CA PHE A 36 -9.51 -16.70 -9.91
C PHE A 36 -10.05 -16.34 -11.30
N SER A 37 -10.06 -15.04 -11.61
CA SER A 37 -10.34 -14.53 -12.95
C SER A 37 -9.37 -13.41 -13.29
N PHE A 38 -8.71 -13.50 -14.45
CA PHE A 38 -7.79 -12.47 -14.93
C PHE A 38 -8.47 -11.10 -15.03
N LEU A 39 -9.75 -11.07 -15.40
CA LEU A 39 -10.53 -9.83 -15.49
C LEU A 39 -10.79 -9.24 -14.11
N MET A 40 -11.16 -10.07 -13.12
CA MET A 40 -11.33 -9.61 -11.73
C MET A 40 -10.02 -9.11 -11.14
N LEU A 41 -8.91 -9.83 -11.36
CA LEU A 41 -7.59 -9.41 -10.90
C LEU A 41 -7.22 -8.03 -11.43
N GLY A 42 -7.46 -7.78 -12.73
CA GLY A 42 -7.23 -6.47 -13.34
C GLY A 42 -8.09 -5.36 -12.70
N ILE A 43 -9.39 -5.61 -12.50
CA ILE A 43 -10.30 -4.64 -11.89
C ILE A 43 -9.92 -4.34 -10.44
N PHE A 44 -9.72 -5.36 -9.60
CA PHE A 44 -9.34 -5.16 -8.21
C PHE A 44 -7.99 -4.47 -8.09
N SER A 45 -7.02 -4.85 -8.92
CA SER A 45 -5.71 -4.21 -8.91
C SER A 45 -5.81 -2.74 -9.30
N PHE A 46 -6.65 -2.38 -10.27
CA PHE A 46 -6.86 -0.99 -10.64
C PHE A 46 -7.55 -0.19 -9.52
N ILE A 47 -8.56 -0.76 -8.86
CA ILE A 47 -9.26 -0.11 -7.75
C ILE A 47 -8.31 0.12 -6.57
N PHE A 48 -7.59 -0.91 -6.11
CA PHE A 48 -6.62 -0.78 -5.02
C PHE A 48 -5.50 0.19 -5.39
N PHE A 49 -5.05 0.16 -6.64
CA PHE A 49 -4.06 1.10 -7.13
C PHE A 49 -4.53 2.55 -7.02
N LEU A 50 -5.78 2.88 -7.37
CA LEU A 50 -6.32 4.23 -7.19
C LEU A 50 -6.32 4.66 -5.72
N PHE A 51 -6.80 3.80 -4.81
CA PHE A 51 -6.78 4.10 -3.37
C PHE A 51 -5.36 4.34 -2.86
N TYR A 52 -4.42 3.52 -3.29
CA TYR A 52 -3.01 3.66 -2.93
C TYR A 52 -2.39 4.91 -3.52
N LEU A 53 -2.76 5.28 -4.75
CA LEU A 53 -2.25 6.49 -5.40
C LEU A 53 -2.65 7.77 -4.66
N PHE A 54 -3.88 7.85 -4.13
CA PHE A 54 -4.35 9.04 -3.43
C PHE A 54 -4.03 9.06 -1.93
N ILE A 55 -3.86 7.91 -1.29
CA ILE A 55 -3.65 7.82 0.17
C ILE A 55 -2.22 7.39 0.50
N ALA A 56 -1.76 6.26 -0.05
CA ALA A 56 -0.48 5.65 0.29
C ALA A 56 0.70 6.37 -0.36
N THR A 57 0.64 6.70 -1.66
CA THR A 57 1.71 7.38 -2.39
C THR A 57 2.10 8.75 -1.80
N PRO A 58 1.19 9.69 -1.48
CA PRO A 58 1.60 10.95 -0.85
C PRO A 58 2.19 10.73 0.55
N LEU A 59 1.70 9.71 1.27
CA LEU A 59 2.23 9.32 2.57
C LEU A 59 3.66 8.75 2.44
N GLN A 60 3.91 7.89 1.46
CA GLN A 60 5.22 7.33 1.12
C GLN A 60 6.22 8.42 0.74
N ILE A 61 5.81 9.37 -0.12
CA ILE A 61 6.65 10.50 -0.51
C ILE A 61 7.01 11.34 0.72
N LYS A 62 6.03 11.63 1.59
CA LYS A 62 6.25 12.43 2.81
C LYS A 62 7.16 11.73 3.81
N LEU A 63 7.00 10.42 4.02
CA LEU A 63 7.83 9.63 4.95
C LEU A 63 9.26 9.45 4.42
N ASN A 64 9.43 9.17 3.13
CA ASN A 64 10.75 8.94 2.55
C ASN A 64 11.51 10.21 2.13
N GLN A 65 11.03 11.40 2.53
CA GLN A 65 11.87 12.61 2.52
C GLN A 65 13.10 12.47 3.45
N LYS A 66 13.00 11.65 4.50
CA LYS A 66 14.12 11.25 5.36
C LYS A 66 14.06 9.73 5.56
N PRO A 67 14.58 8.93 4.63
CA PRO A 67 14.43 7.48 4.68
C PRO A 67 15.04 6.93 5.98
N LYS A 68 14.27 6.14 6.72
CA LYS A 68 14.74 5.36 7.88
C LYS A 68 14.48 3.90 7.61
N SER A 69 15.54 3.10 7.61
CA SER A 69 15.42 1.68 7.31
C SER A 69 14.61 0.94 8.37
N PHE A 70 13.66 0.11 7.92
CA PHE A 70 12.82 -0.75 8.75
C PHE A 70 12.20 -0.06 9.98
N SER A 71 11.79 1.20 9.85
CA SER A 71 11.21 1.96 10.94
C SER A 71 9.85 1.39 11.37
N LEU A 72 9.71 1.05 12.66
CA LEU A 72 8.42 0.69 13.27
C LEU A 72 7.38 1.81 13.14
N VAL A 73 7.83 3.06 13.03
CA VAL A 73 6.95 4.22 12.79
C VAL A 73 6.30 4.14 11.40
N TYR A 74 7.02 3.65 10.40
CA TYR A 74 6.47 3.46 9.06
C TYR A 74 5.48 2.30 9.05
N LEU A 75 5.77 1.21 9.77
CA LEU A 75 4.84 0.10 9.93
C LEU A 75 3.50 0.57 10.55
N PHE A 76 3.54 1.37 11.62
CA PHE A 76 2.32 1.93 12.22
C PHE A 76 1.58 2.89 11.27
N THR A 77 2.32 3.70 10.52
CA THR A 77 1.72 4.65 9.59
C THR A 77 1.05 3.92 8.42
N TYR A 78 1.69 2.90 7.86
CA TYR A 78 1.11 2.04 6.85
C TYR A 78 -0.06 1.23 7.40
N SER A 79 -0.04 0.80 8.67
CA SER A 79 -1.20 0.10 9.24
C SER A 79 -2.44 0.97 9.31
N VAL A 80 -2.28 2.25 9.66
CA VAL A 80 -3.40 3.20 9.66
C VAL A 80 -3.90 3.44 8.23
N ALA A 81 -3.00 3.64 7.27
CA ALA A 81 -3.39 3.83 5.87
C ALA A 81 -4.10 2.61 5.28
N SER A 82 -3.55 1.41 5.50
CA SER A 82 -4.15 0.14 5.07
C SER A 82 -5.50 -0.10 5.75
N ALA A 83 -5.66 0.27 7.03
CA ALA A 83 -6.94 0.19 7.72
C ALA A 83 -8.00 1.09 7.07
N VAL A 84 -7.64 2.33 6.73
CA VAL A 84 -8.55 3.27 6.05
C VAL A 84 -8.95 2.75 4.67
N VAL A 85 -7.99 2.33 3.83
CA VAL A 85 -8.28 1.79 2.49
C VAL A 85 -9.17 0.55 2.57
N THR A 86 -8.85 -0.38 3.46
CA THR A 86 -9.63 -1.60 3.64
C THR A 86 -11.03 -1.31 4.17
N ALA A 87 -11.18 -0.34 5.07
CA ALA A 87 -12.47 0.06 5.62
C ALA A 87 -13.36 0.68 4.53
N LEU A 88 -12.79 1.55 3.69
CA LEU A 88 -13.50 2.13 2.53
C LEU A 88 -13.97 1.04 1.56
N TYR A 89 -13.11 0.05 1.28
CA TYR A 89 -13.47 -1.09 0.43
C TYR A 89 -14.63 -1.92 1.02
N MET A 90 -14.57 -2.26 2.31
CA MET A 90 -15.62 -3.03 2.98
C MET A 90 -16.95 -2.26 3.06
N LEU A 91 -16.89 -0.95 3.34
CA LEU A 91 -18.08 -0.08 3.34
C LEU A 91 -18.74 -0.02 1.95
N TYR A 92 -17.95 0.03 0.88
CA TYR A 92 -18.47 -0.05 -0.48
C TYR A 92 -19.17 -1.38 -0.75
N GLY A 93 -18.61 -2.49 -0.24
CA GLY A 93 -19.19 -3.82 -0.29
C GLY A 93 -20.35 -4.08 0.70
N GLN A 94 -20.86 -3.06 1.41
CA GLN A 94 -21.88 -3.19 2.46
C GLN A 94 -21.52 -4.18 3.58
N ALA A 95 -20.23 -4.45 3.79
CA ALA A 95 -19.73 -5.31 4.84
C ALA A 95 -19.25 -4.47 6.02
N ASN A 96 -19.57 -4.91 7.25
CA ASN A 96 -19.18 -4.17 8.45
C ASN A 96 -17.70 -4.47 8.78
N PRO A 97 -16.80 -3.46 8.71
CA PRO A 97 -15.36 -3.68 8.79
C PRO A 97 -14.89 -4.17 10.17
N PHE A 98 -15.61 -3.83 11.24
CA PHE A 98 -15.20 -4.17 12.61
C PHE A 98 -15.54 -5.61 13.05
N THR A 99 -16.34 -6.33 12.26
CA THR A 99 -16.80 -7.69 12.61
C THR A 99 -16.16 -8.79 11.73
N SER A 100 -15.39 -8.42 10.71
CA SER A 100 -14.85 -9.38 9.75
C SER A 100 -13.40 -9.74 10.07
N ALA A 101 -13.12 -11.03 10.31
CA ALA A 101 -11.74 -11.52 10.41
C ALA A 101 -10.94 -11.24 9.12
N ALA A 102 -11.62 -11.25 7.96
CA ALA A 102 -11.02 -10.92 6.68
C ALA A 102 -10.52 -9.46 6.63
N PHE A 103 -11.18 -8.52 7.32
CA PHE A 103 -10.70 -7.14 7.44
C PHE A 103 -9.32 -7.07 8.08
N TYR A 104 -9.16 -7.69 9.27
CA TYR A 104 -7.88 -7.65 9.99
C TYR A 104 -6.76 -8.34 9.22
N ILE A 105 -7.06 -9.46 8.55
CA ILE A 105 -6.09 -10.17 7.70
C ILE A 105 -5.68 -9.30 6.51
N LEU A 106 -6.63 -8.62 5.86
CA LEU A 106 -6.35 -7.80 4.69
C LEU A 106 -5.58 -6.53 5.04
N VAL A 107 -5.89 -5.90 6.17
CA VAL A 107 -5.12 -4.78 6.74
C VAL A 107 -3.71 -5.23 7.09
N GLY A 108 -3.57 -6.36 7.79
CA GLY A 108 -2.26 -6.92 8.17
C GLY A 108 -1.39 -7.22 6.96
N THR A 109 -1.93 -7.93 5.98
CA THR A 109 -1.19 -8.28 4.75
C THR A 109 -0.83 -7.06 3.93
N SER A 110 -1.76 -6.12 3.72
CA SER A 110 -1.48 -4.84 3.05
C SER A 110 -0.38 -4.04 3.75
N THR A 111 -0.42 -3.96 5.08
CA THR A 111 0.59 -3.25 5.88
C THR A 111 1.98 -3.84 5.68
N VAL A 112 2.11 -5.17 5.77
CA VAL A 112 3.39 -5.87 5.61
C VAL A 112 3.91 -5.71 4.18
N ILE A 113 3.04 -5.87 3.19
CA ILE A 113 3.36 -5.68 1.77
C ILE A 113 3.95 -4.28 1.57
N PHE A 114 3.24 -3.22 1.98
CA PHE A 114 3.73 -1.86 1.82
C PHE A 114 5.03 -1.60 2.55
N TRP A 115 5.12 -2.06 3.79
CA TRP A 115 6.32 -1.85 4.59
C TRP A 115 7.55 -2.53 3.97
N VAL A 116 7.39 -3.73 3.40
CA VAL A 116 8.45 -4.45 2.69
C VAL A 116 8.79 -3.77 1.37
N TYR A 117 7.81 -3.45 0.52
CA TYR A 117 8.08 -2.80 -0.76
C TYR A 117 8.69 -1.41 -0.58
N ASP A 118 8.21 -0.63 0.38
CA ASP A 118 8.78 0.67 0.73
C ASP A 118 10.23 0.53 1.21
N SER A 119 10.50 -0.48 2.05
CA SER A 119 11.86 -0.74 2.54
C SER A 119 12.82 -1.26 1.46
N VAL A 120 12.32 -2.00 0.47
CA VAL A 120 13.17 -2.55 -0.60
C VAL A 120 13.36 -1.55 -1.75
N LEU A 121 12.33 -0.78 -2.12
CA LEU A 121 12.34 0.08 -3.31
C LEU A 121 12.73 1.53 -3.03
N LEU A 122 12.33 2.09 -1.88
CA LEU A 122 12.51 3.52 -1.58
C LEU A 122 13.69 3.82 -0.66
N GLN A 123 14.13 2.85 0.16
CA GLN A 123 15.35 3.05 0.94
C GLN A 123 16.55 2.97 -0.01
N LYS A 124 17.09 4.13 -0.38
CA LYS A 124 18.44 4.21 -0.94
C LYS A 124 19.35 3.44 0.02
N LYS A 125 20.12 2.48 -0.51
CA LYS A 125 21.31 1.98 0.17
C LYS A 125 22.06 3.21 0.64
N GLU A 126 22.14 3.43 1.95
CA GLU A 126 23.29 4.13 2.48
C GLU A 126 24.47 3.27 2.02
N GLU A 127 25.17 3.72 0.98
CA GLU A 127 26.48 3.21 0.65
C GLU A 127 27.33 3.49 1.88
N SER A 128 27.45 2.49 2.76
CA SER A 128 28.45 2.46 3.81
C SER A 128 29.83 2.25 3.20
#